data_AF-A0A7X6SZY4-F1
#
_entry.id   AF-A0A7X6SZY4-F1
#
_cell.length_a   1.000
_cell.length_b   1.000
_cell.length_c   1.000
_cell.angle_alpha   90.00
_cell.angle_beta   90.00
_cell.angle_gamma   90.00
#
_symmetry.space_group_name_H-M   'P 1'
#
loop_
_entity.id
_entity.type
_entity.pdbx_description
1 polymer ?
#
loop_
_entity_poly.entity_id
_entity_poly.type
_entity_poly.pdbx_seq_one_letter_code
_entity_poly.pdbx_strand_id
1 'polypeptide(L)'
;LTLEESFHVNINREALKSLGLDTGPWLTAFKNEIYAGSPGDADFFITREQGGAPPEKVRFSLGSLAQKIAIITPGQKITYITDVIGSDENLKKIICLAMGSDHLFIEAAFLDQESAIAKEKYHLTAAEAGSIAREAAVKDFTLFHFSPRYNHREAEIENEALEAYRSALHQDLSDKP
;
A
#
# COMPACT_ATOMS: atom_id res chain seq x y z
N LEU A 1 11.62 -5.90 -4.79
CA LEU A 1 10.71 -5.23 -5.75
C LEU A 1 9.57 -4.60 -4.96
N THR A 2 9.13 -3.40 -5.34
CA THR A 2 7.89 -2.80 -4.80
C THR A 2 7.01 -2.38 -5.97
N LEU A 3 5.72 -2.72 -5.87
CA LEU A 3 4.65 -2.28 -6.76
C LEU A 3 3.75 -1.33 -5.96
N GLU A 4 3.59 -0.10 -6.45
CA GLU A 4 2.70 0.90 -5.88
C GLU A 4 1.62 1.23 -6.91
N GLU A 5 0.36 0.90 -6.59
CA GLU A 5 -0.78 1.36 -7.35
C GLU A 5 -1.12 2.80 -6.95
N SER A 6 -1.48 3.60 -7.95
CA SER A 6 -2.11 4.89 -7.70
C SER A 6 -3.45 4.70 -6.99
N PHE A 7 -3.87 5.72 -6.24
CA PHE A 7 -5.25 5.78 -5.76
C PHE A 7 -6.24 5.74 -6.92
N HIS A 8 -7.48 5.34 -6.65
CA HIS A 8 -8.52 5.25 -7.67
C HIS A 8 -9.58 6.32 -7.45
N VAL A 9 -9.99 6.98 -8.54
CA VAL A 9 -11.10 7.94 -8.53
C VAL A 9 -12.34 7.32 -9.17
N ASN A 10 -13.30 6.92 -8.34
CA ASN A 10 -14.61 6.48 -8.75
C ASN A 10 -15.60 7.64 -8.73
N ILE A 11 -16.63 7.60 -9.57
CA ILE A 11 -17.60 8.68 -9.70
C ILE A 11 -18.97 8.21 -9.20
N ASN A 12 -19.50 8.91 -8.21
CA ASN A 12 -20.84 8.71 -7.71
C ASN A 12 -21.86 9.26 -8.73
N ARG A 13 -22.52 8.34 -9.44
CA ARG A 13 -23.51 8.66 -10.47
C ARG A 13 -24.78 9.32 -9.91
N GLU A 14 -25.16 9.01 -8.68
CA GLU A 14 -26.33 9.62 -8.03
C GLU A 14 -26.03 11.07 -7.66
N ALA A 15 -24.84 11.33 -7.12
CA ALA A 15 -24.38 12.68 -6.81
C ALA A 15 -24.29 13.54 -8.08
N LEU A 16 -23.78 13.00 -9.20
CA LEU A 16 -23.80 13.68 -10.50
C LEU A 16 -25.20 14.13 -10.91
N LYS A 17 -26.17 13.20 -10.88
CA LYS A 17 -27.57 13.51 -11.24
C LYS A 17 -28.18 14.57 -10.32
N SER A 18 -27.89 14.52 -9.02
CA SER A 18 -28.37 15.53 -8.07
C SER A 18 -27.86 16.94 -8.36
N LEU A 19 -26.70 17.05 -9.02
CA LEU A 19 -26.12 18.32 -9.48
C LEU A 19 -26.63 18.73 -10.87
N GLY A 20 -27.49 17.94 -11.52
CA GLY A 20 -27.93 18.14 -12.89
C GLY A 20 -26.77 17.96 -13.89
N LEU A 21 -25.84 17.04 -13.60
CA LEU A 21 -24.72 16.72 -14.45
C LEU A 21 -24.86 15.29 -15.00
N ASP A 22 -24.62 15.14 -16.29
CA ASP A 22 -24.53 13.84 -16.94
C ASP A 22 -23.07 13.35 -17.04
N THR A 23 -22.91 12.03 -17.14
CA THR A 23 -21.62 11.41 -17.42
C THR A 23 -21.16 11.81 -18.81
N GLY A 24 -19.93 12.32 -18.92
CA GLY A 24 -19.38 12.72 -20.22
C GLY A 24 -17.84 12.77 -20.24
N PRO A 25 -17.25 13.16 -21.39
CA PRO A 25 -15.78 13.20 -21.58
C PRO A 25 -15.04 14.06 -20.55
N TRP A 26 -15.72 15.06 -19.98
CA TRP A 26 -15.18 15.93 -18.93
C TRP A 26 -14.75 15.15 -17.67
N LEU A 27 -15.33 13.97 -17.40
CA LEU A 27 -14.95 13.15 -16.24
C LEU A 27 -13.50 12.68 -16.34
N THR A 28 -12.98 12.45 -17.54
CA THR A 28 -11.57 12.09 -17.74
C THR A 28 -10.67 13.26 -17.36
N ALA A 29 -10.97 14.47 -17.83
CA ALA A 29 -10.23 15.67 -17.45
C ALA A 29 -10.30 15.93 -15.94
N PHE A 30 -11.48 15.76 -15.34
CA PHE A 30 -11.68 15.88 -13.90
C PHE A 30 -10.82 14.91 -13.09
N LYS A 31 -10.79 13.63 -13.48
CA LYS A 31 -9.93 12.63 -12.82
C LYS A 31 -8.45 12.99 -12.97
N ASN A 32 -8.03 13.49 -14.13
CA ASN A 32 -6.64 13.91 -14.35
C ASN A 32 -6.22 15.06 -13.44
N GLU A 33 -7.09 16.04 -13.21
CA GLU A 33 -6.82 17.14 -12.27
C GLU A 33 -6.68 16.64 -10.82
N ILE A 34 -7.49 15.63 -10.43
CA ILE A 34 -7.35 15.00 -9.11
C ILE A 34 -6.01 14.24 -9.02
N TYR A 35 -5.64 13.46 -10.04
CA TYR A 35 -4.37 12.75 -10.07
C TYR A 35 -3.15 13.69 -10.08
N ALA A 36 -3.28 14.87 -10.68
CA ALA A 36 -2.24 15.89 -10.69
C ALA A 36 -2.07 16.61 -9.34
N GLY A 37 -2.98 16.42 -8.39
CA GLY A 37 -2.96 17.13 -7.11
C GLY A 37 -3.26 18.63 -7.24
N SER A 38 -4.06 19.01 -8.24
CA SER A 38 -4.41 20.41 -8.49
C SER A 38 -5.10 21.04 -7.25
N PRO A 39 -4.89 22.36 -7.00
CA PRO A 39 -5.48 23.04 -5.85
C PRO A 39 -7.01 22.89 -5.80
N GLY A 40 -7.56 22.67 -4.61
CA GLY A 40 -9.00 22.46 -4.45
C GLY A 40 -9.86 23.68 -4.80
N ASP A 41 -9.30 24.88 -4.74
CA ASP A 41 -9.92 26.14 -5.15
C ASP A 41 -9.79 26.43 -6.65
N ALA A 42 -9.07 25.59 -7.41
CA ALA A 42 -8.94 25.72 -8.84
C ALA A 42 -10.31 25.61 -9.54
N ASP A 43 -10.48 26.41 -10.59
CA ASP A 43 -11.70 26.42 -11.39
C ASP A 43 -11.74 25.24 -12.34
N PHE A 44 -12.83 24.48 -12.25
CA PHE A 44 -13.15 23.40 -13.16
C PHE A 44 -14.43 23.72 -13.93
N PHE A 45 -14.40 23.60 -15.25
CA PHE A 45 -15.53 23.95 -16.11
C PHE A 45 -16.13 22.71 -16.76
N ILE A 46 -17.45 22.58 -16.68
CA ILE A 46 -18.20 21.48 -17.30
C ILE A 46 -19.17 22.06 -18.31
N THR A 47 -19.17 21.51 -19.52
CA THR A 47 -20.18 21.82 -20.53
C THR A 47 -21.41 20.94 -20.29
N ARG A 48 -22.56 21.57 -20.05
CA ARG A 48 -23.86 20.91 -19.94
C ARG A 48 -24.59 21.02 -21.27
N GLU A 49 -25.04 19.89 -21.79
CA GLU A 49 -25.96 19.87 -22.92
C GLU A 49 -27.39 19.75 -22.38
N GLN A 50 -28.26 20.69 -22.73
CA GLN A 50 -29.68 20.61 -22.43
C GLN A 50 -30.43 20.45 -23.75
N GLY A 51 -31.27 19.43 -23.86
CA GLY A 51 -31.96 19.09 -25.11
C GLY A 51 -32.72 20.28 -25.70
N GLY A 52 -32.19 20.84 -26.81
CA GLY A 52 -32.79 21.97 -27.54
C GLY A 52 -32.26 23.37 -27.17
N ALA A 53 -31.35 23.48 -26.20
CA ALA A 53 -30.69 24.74 -25.81
C ALA A 53 -29.19 24.72 -26.16
N PRO A 54 -28.55 25.88 -26.37
CA PRO A 54 -27.10 25.92 -26.58
C PRO A 54 -26.34 25.38 -25.35
N PRO A 55 -25.20 24.70 -25.55
CA PRO A 55 -24.42 24.14 -24.47
C PRO A 55 -23.97 25.23 -23.49
N GLU A 56 -24.21 25.01 -22.20
CA GLU A 56 -23.87 25.95 -21.13
C GLU A 56 -22.58 25.52 -20.45
N LYS A 57 -21.65 26.46 -20.26
CA LYS A 57 -20.41 26.21 -19.53
C LYS A 57 -20.59 26.60 -18.06
N VAL A 58 -20.60 25.64 -17.17
CA VAL A 58 -20.78 25.84 -15.73
C VAL A 58 -19.44 25.72 -15.01
N ARG A 59 -19.18 26.65 -14.09
CA ARG A 59 -17.96 26.69 -13.26
C ARG A 59 -18.19 26.00 -11.91
N PHE A 60 -17.21 25.22 -11.49
CA PHE A 60 -17.10 24.59 -10.17
C PHE A 60 -15.73 24.84 -9.57
N SER A 61 -15.62 24.82 -8.24
CA SER A 61 -14.34 24.57 -7.57
C SER A 61 -14.03 23.08 -7.64
N LEU A 62 -12.80 22.73 -8.02
CA LEU A 62 -12.36 21.34 -8.19
C LEU A 62 -12.57 20.51 -6.92
N GLY A 63 -12.12 21.04 -5.77
CA GLY A 63 -12.24 20.38 -4.47
C GLY A 63 -13.69 20.22 -4.01
N SER A 64 -14.51 21.27 -4.19
CA SER A 64 -15.93 21.20 -3.85
C SER A 64 -16.68 20.18 -4.71
N LEU A 65 -16.31 20.06 -5.99
CA LEU A 65 -16.88 19.06 -6.89
C LEU A 65 -16.40 17.66 -6.50
N ALA A 66 -15.10 17.47 -6.26
CA ALA A 66 -14.53 16.20 -5.80
C ALA A 66 -15.17 15.67 -4.54
N GLN A 67 -15.36 16.50 -3.51
CA GLN A 67 -16.05 16.08 -2.29
C GLN A 67 -17.48 15.58 -2.52
N LYS A 68 -18.16 16.08 -3.55
CA LYS A 68 -19.54 15.70 -3.86
C LYS A 68 -19.64 14.46 -4.73
N ILE A 69 -18.78 14.32 -5.75
CA ILE A 69 -18.96 13.29 -6.79
C ILE A 69 -17.85 12.24 -6.82
N ALA A 70 -16.69 12.50 -6.23
CA ALA A 70 -15.56 11.57 -6.28
C ALA A 70 -15.54 10.68 -5.03
N ILE A 71 -15.37 9.38 -5.26
CA ILE A 71 -15.04 8.40 -4.24
C ILE A 71 -13.59 8.03 -4.48
N ILE A 72 -12.70 8.53 -3.63
CA ILE A 72 -11.26 8.27 -3.71
C ILE A 72 -10.94 7.07 -2.81
N THR A 73 -10.44 5.99 -3.42
CA THR A 73 -9.94 4.83 -2.68
C THR A 73 -8.42 4.78 -2.76
N PRO A 74 -7.70 4.54 -1.64
CA PRO A 74 -6.26 4.45 -1.66
C PRO A 74 -5.80 3.32 -2.61
N GLY A 75 -4.65 3.52 -3.23
CA GLY A 75 -3.96 2.45 -3.97
C GLY A 75 -3.31 1.48 -3.00
N GLN A 76 -2.83 0.35 -3.52
CA GLN A 76 -2.13 -0.66 -2.73
C GLN A 76 -0.62 -0.62 -3.01
N LYS A 77 0.17 -0.82 -1.97
CA LYS A 77 1.61 -1.01 -2.03
C LYS A 77 1.96 -2.44 -1.64
N ILE A 78 2.55 -3.19 -2.57
CA ILE A 78 3.00 -4.56 -2.34
C ILE A 78 4.51 -4.61 -2.52
N THR A 79 5.22 -5.21 -1.56
CA THR A 79 6.67 -5.42 -1.63
C THR A 79 6.99 -6.90 -1.66
N TYR A 80 7.95 -7.28 -2.51
CA TYR A 80 8.43 -8.64 -2.68
C TYR A 80 9.94 -8.69 -2.50
N ILE A 81 10.41 -9.49 -1.53
CA ILE A 81 11.82 -9.62 -1.12
C ILE A 81 12.20 -11.09 -1.18
N THR A 82 13.22 -11.41 -1.99
CA THR A 82 13.68 -12.79 -2.25
C THR A 82 15.20 -12.78 -2.41
N ASP A 83 15.85 -13.90 -2.10
CA ASP A 83 17.28 -14.17 -2.30
C ASP A 83 18.20 -13.04 -1.78
N VAL A 84 18.13 -12.78 -0.48
CA VAL A 84 18.90 -11.73 0.20
C VAL A 84 19.61 -12.26 1.45
N ILE A 85 20.89 -11.93 1.55
CA ILE A 85 21.64 -12.09 2.79
C ILE A 85 21.20 -11.05 3.83
N GLY A 86 20.99 -11.48 5.07
CA GLY A 86 20.74 -10.65 6.26
C GLY A 86 21.96 -9.86 6.74
N SER A 87 22.56 -9.03 5.88
CA SER A 87 23.56 -8.05 6.30
C SER A 87 22.90 -6.75 6.75
N ASP A 88 23.48 -6.04 7.71
CA ASP A 88 22.91 -4.78 8.23
C ASP A 88 22.58 -3.75 7.13
N GLU A 89 23.39 -3.69 6.09
CA GLU A 89 23.16 -2.82 4.94
C GLU A 89 21.93 -3.24 4.13
N ASN A 90 21.77 -4.55 3.87
CA ASN A 90 20.62 -5.08 3.15
C ASN A 90 19.35 -4.92 3.96
N LEU A 91 19.38 -5.22 5.26
CA LEU A 91 18.23 -5.05 6.15
C LEU A 91 17.70 -3.62 6.08
N LYS A 92 18.58 -2.61 6.19
CA LYS A 92 18.19 -1.19 6.06
C LYS A 92 17.56 -0.86 4.70
N LYS A 93 18.13 -1.37 3.61
CA LYS A 93 17.59 -1.16 2.26
C LYS A 93 16.22 -1.81 2.09
N ILE A 94 16.05 -3.03 2.60
CA ILE A 94 14.79 -3.77 2.54
C ILE A 94 13.72 -3.04 3.36
N ILE A 95 14.03 -2.61 4.58
CA ILE A 95 13.11 -1.86 5.45
C ILE A 95 12.65 -0.57 4.75
N CYS A 96 13.60 0.19 4.20
CA CYS A 96 13.27 1.42 3.46
C CYS A 96 12.37 1.13 2.25
N LEU A 97 12.64 0.04 1.52
CA LEU A 97 11.87 -0.36 0.34
C LEU A 97 10.44 -0.82 0.69
N ALA A 98 10.29 -1.54 1.80
CA ALA A 98 9.03 -2.11 2.29
C ALA A 98 8.21 -1.14 3.16
N MET A 99 8.74 0.05 3.44
CA MET A 99 8.13 1.00 4.36
C MET A 99 6.68 1.32 3.97
N GLY A 100 5.74 1.03 4.88
CA GLY A 100 4.32 1.28 4.74
C GLY A 100 3.59 0.40 3.73
N SER A 101 4.17 -0.71 3.29
CA SER A 101 3.50 -1.64 2.37
C SER A 101 2.22 -2.21 2.97
N ASP A 102 1.18 -2.31 2.15
CA ASP A 102 -0.04 -3.04 2.48
C ASP A 102 0.25 -4.53 2.67
N HIS A 103 1.12 -5.09 1.84
CA HIS A 103 1.55 -6.48 1.95
C HIS A 103 3.03 -6.65 1.65
N LEU A 104 3.73 -7.40 2.49
CA LEU A 104 5.12 -7.80 2.28
C LEU A 104 5.22 -9.30 2.05
N PHE A 105 5.66 -9.71 0.88
CA PHE A 105 6.13 -11.07 0.64
C PHE A 105 7.64 -11.11 0.87
N ILE A 106 8.10 -11.96 1.79
CA ILE A 106 9.51 -12.02 2.17
C ILE A 106 9.98 -13.46 2.36
N GLU A 107 11.20 -13.77 1.90
CA GLU A 107 11.77 -15.08 2.16
C GLU A 107 12.14 -15.30 3.63
N ALA A 108 12.07 -16.54 4.08
CA ALA A 108 12.53 -16.97 5.40
C ALA A 108 12.99 -18.44 5.34
N ALA A 109 14.24 -18.67 4.95
CA ALA A 109 14.69 -20.04 4.66
C ALA A 109 14.93 -20.88 5.93
N PHE A 110 15.26 -20.24 7.05
CA PHE A 110 15.70 -20.90 8.28
C PHE A 110 15.14 -20.23 9.55
N LEU A 111 15.05 -20.99 10.65
CA LEU A 111 14.83 -20.43 11.98
C LEU A 111 16.08 -19.68 12.48
N ASP A 112 15.90 -18.79 13.46
CA ASP A 112 16.97 -17.96 14.02
C ASP A 112 18.11 -18.78 14.67
N GLN A 113 17.75 -19.91 15.29
CA GLN A 113 18.73 -20.87 15.83
C GLN A 113 19.70 -21.40 14.76
N GLU A 114 19.35 -21.30 13.47
CA GLU A 114 20.16 -21.69 12.32
C GLU A 114 20.71 -20.46 11.55
N SER A 115 20.79 -19.28 12.17
CA SER A 115 21.26 -18.04 11.55
C SER A 115 22.64 -18.14 10.87
N ALA A 116 23.54 -18.99 11.38
CA ALA A 116 24.82 -19.25 10.73
C ALA A 116 24.66 -19.91 9.35
N ILE A 117 23.72 -20.86 9.23
CA ILE A 117 23.41 -21.55 7.96
C ILE A 117 22.71 -20.58 7.00
N ALA A 118 21.79 -19.76 7.52
CA ALA A 118 21.13 -18.73 6.73
C ALA A 118 22.15 -17.78 6.09
N LYS A 119 23.12 -17.30 6.87
CA LYS A 119 24.22 -16.45 6.40
C LYS A 119 25.11 -17.14 5.37
N GLU A 120 25.53 -18.37 5.63
CA GLU A 120 26.34 -19.15 4.69
C GLU A 120 25.64 -19.33 3.33
N LYS A 121 24.32 -19.50 3.37
CA LYS A 121 23.48 -19.70 2.18
C LYS A 121 22.86 -18.42 1.62
N TYR A 122 23.23 -17.24 2.15
CA TYR A 122 22.75 -15.94 1.70
C TYR A 122 21.21 -15.78 1.76
N HIS A 123 20.58 -16.28 2.82
CA HIS A 123 19.15 -16.13 3.08
C HIS A 123 18.89 -15.45 4.42
N LEU A 124 17.64 -14.99 4.58
CA LEU A 124 17.10 -14.49 5.85
C LEU A 124 16.64 -15.62 6.77
N THR A 125 16.70 -15.36 8.08
CA THR A 125 15.96 -16.13 9.08
C THR A 125 14.51 -15.66 9.20
N ALA A 126 13.64 -16.47 9.81
CA ALA A 126 12.27 -16.08 10.08
C ALA A 126 12.20 -14.88 11.06
N ALA A 127 13.05 -14.86 12.09
CA ALA A 127 13.18 -13.72 13.00
C ALA A 127 13.62 -12.42 12.30
N GLU A 128 14.55 -12.50 11.34
CA GLU A 128 14.96 -11.36 10.51
C GLU A 128 13.80 -10.87 9.63
N ALA A 129 13.10 -11.79 8.95
CA ALA A 129 11.95 -11.45 8.11
C ALA A 129 10.82 -10.77 8.91
N GLY A 130 10.50 -11.30 10.09
CA GLY A 130 9.51 -10.70 11.00
C GLY A 130 9.93 -9.33 11.52
N SER A 131 11.21 -9.16 11.86
CA SER A 131 11.75 -7.86 12.32
C SER A 131 11.73 -6.80 11.22
N ILE A 132 12.06 -7.19 9.97
CA ILE A 132 11.94 -6.31 8.80
C ILE A 132 10.49 -5.85 8.63
N ALA A 133 9.53 -6.79 8.66
CA ALA A 133 8.11 -6.47 8.50
C ALA A 133 7.65 -5.45 9.55
N ARG A 134 8.09 -5.61 10.80
CA ARG A 134 7.80 -4.70 11.90
C ARG A 134 8.40 -3.32 11.68
N GLU A 135 9.69 -3.25 11.41
CA GLU A 135 10.42 -2.00 11.24
C GLU A 135 9.98 -1.21 10.01
N ALA A 136 9.52 -1.91 8.97
CA ALA A 136 8.90 -1.31 7.80
C ALA A 136 7.43 -0.90 8.02
N ALA A 137 6.84 -1.16 9.18
CA ALA A 137 5.45 -0.86 9.50
C ALA A 137 4.46 -1.38 8.44
N VAL A 138 4.69 -2.60 7.94
CA VAL A 138 3.81 -3.23 6.94
C VAL A 138 2.49 -3.64 7.59
N LYS A 139 1.38 -3.56 6.85
CA LYS A 139 0.05 -3.93 7.38
C LYS A 139 -0.09 -5.44 7.54
N ASP A 140 0.45 -6.20 6.59
CA ASP A 140 0.47 -7.66 6.63
C ASP A 140 1.72 -8.21 5.90
N PHE A 141 2.10 -9.45 6.19
CA PHE A 141 3.22 -10.12 5.55
C PHE A 141 2.98 -11.62 5.32
N THR A 142 3.66 -12.17 4.32
CA THR A 142 3.61 -13.60 4.00
C THR A 142 5.02 -14.09 3.72
N LEU A 143 5.38 -15.17 4.41
CA LEU A 143 6.67 -15.80 4.21
C LEU A 143 6.65 -16.76 3.03
N PHE A 144 7.80 -16.96 2.41
CA PHE A 144 8.01 -18.02 1.42
C PHE A 144 9.47 -18.49 1.43
N HIS A 145 9.80 -19.42 0.51
CA HIS A 145 11.16 -19.94 0.32
C HIS A 145 11.73 -20.70 1.53
N PHE A 146 10.91 -21.52 2.18
CA PHE A 146 11.35 -22.35 3.31
C PHE A 146 12.34 -23.42 2.87
N SER A 147 13.36 -23.69 3.70
CA SER A 147 14.22 -24.85 3.46
C SER A 147 13.40 -26.16 3.54
N PRO A 148 13.58 -27.12 2.62
CA PRO A 148 12.85 -28.40 2.64
C PRO A 148 12.96 -29.20 3.94
N ARG A 149 13.94 -28.89 4.80
CA ARG A 149 14.05 -29.49 6.15
C ARG A 149 12.87 -29.16 7.06
N TYR A 150 12.14 -28.09 6.75
CA TYR A 150 10.96 -27.63 7.48
C TYR A 150 9.64 -28.12 6.87
N ASN A 151 9.68 -29.05 5.92
CA ASN A 151 8.46 -29.67 5.41
C ASN A 151 7.65 -30.27 6.58
N HIS A 152 6.37 -29.92 6.66
CA HIS A 152 5.45 -30.26 7.76
C HIS A 152 5.75 -29.57 9.10
N ARG A 153 6.67 -28.60 9.10
CA ARG A 153 7.08 -27.77 10.25
C ARG A 153 7.06 -26.28 9.89
N GLU A 154 6.35 -25.91 8.84
CA GLU A 154 6.25 -24.55 8.32
C GLU A 154 5.71 -23.59 9.39
N ALA A 155 4.80 -24.09 10.24
CA ALA A 155 4.26 -23.34 11.37
C ALA A 155 5.34 -22.84 12.35
N GLU A 156 6.49 -23.52 12.48
CA GLU A 156 7.59 -23.04 13.34
C GLU A 156 8.21 -21.76 12.78
N ILE A 157 8.44 -21.71 11.46
CA ILE A 157 8.97 -20.55 10.74
C ILE A 157 7.96 -19.39 10.82
N GLU A 158 6.68 -19.66 10.56
CA GLU A 158 5.62 -18.67 10.63
C GLU A 158 5.48 -18.07 12.04
N ASN A 159 5.50 -18.90 13.08
CA ASN A 159 5.38 -18.45 14.47
C ASN A 159 6.57 -17.60 14.89
N GLU A 160 7.81 -18.01 14.58
CA GLU A 160 9.01 -17.22 14.92
C GLU A 160 8.99 -15.84 14.25
N ALA A 161 8.64 -15.77 12.97
CA ALA A 161 8.50 -14.49 12.28
C ALA A 161 7.38 -13.64 12.88
N LEU A 162 6.25 -14.24 13.24
CA LEU A 162 5.12 -13.53 13.85
C LEU A 162 5.47 -12.99 15.25
N GLU A 163 6.22 -13.74 16.04
CA GLU A 163 6.75 -13.30 17.32
C GLU A 163 7.70 -12.11 17.14
N ALA A 164 8.64 -12.20 16.19
CA ALA A 164 9.53 -11.10 15.86
C ALA A 164 8.76 -9.86 15.36
N TYR A 165 7.74 -10.06 14.52
CA TYR A 165 6.86 -8.98 14.05
C TYR A 165 6.17 -8.25 15.21
N ARG A 166 5.76 -9.00 16.24
CA ARG A 166 5.03 -8.47 17.40
C ARG A 166 5.91 -7.96 18.55
N SER A 167 7.22 -8.24 18.55
CA SER A 167 8.07 -8.04 19.74
C SER A 167 8.23 -6.59 20.22
N ALA A 168 7.79 -5.58 19.45
CA ALA A 168 7.71 -4.18 19.90
C ALA A 168 6.30 -3.73 20.36
N LEU A 169 5.23 -4.48 20.09
CA LEU A 169 3.88 -4.12 20.58
C LEU A 169 3.74 -4.24 22.10
N HIS A 170 4.69 -4.91 22.76
CA HIS A 170 4.70 -5.10 24.21
C HIS A 170 5.48 -4.04 25.01
N GLN A 171 6.24 -3.14 24.36
CA GLN A 171 6.97 -2.07 25.07
C GLN A 171 6.18 -0.76 25.18
N ASP A 172 5.24 -0.47 24.27
CA ASP A 172 4.44 0.76 24.28
C ASP A 172 3.25 0.74 25.26
N LEU A 173 2.92 -0.41 25.85
CA LEU A 173 1.82 -0.54 26.83
C LEU A 173 2.30 -0.50 28.30
N SER A 174 3.61 -0.47 28.55
CA SER A 174 4.19 -0.37 29.89
C SER A 174 4.64 1.03 30.30
N ASP A 175 4.69 1.99 29.38
CA ASP A 175 5.00 3.40 29.65
C ASP A 175 3.80 4.30 29.35
N LYS A 176 2.80 4.25 30.24
CA LYS A 176 1.87 5.37 30.41
C LYS A 176 1.91 5.78 31.88
N PRO A 177 2.32 7.03 32.20
CA PRO A 177 2.32 7.53 33.58
C PRO A 177 0.91 7.65 34.16
#